data_AF-I0I7L1-F1
#
_entry.id   AF-I0I7L1-F1
#
_cell.length_a   1.000
_cell.length_b   1.000
_cell.length_c   1.000
_cell.angle_alpha   90.00
_cell.angle_beta   90.00
_cell.angle_gamma   90.00
#
_symmetry.space_group_name_H-M   'P 1'
#
loop_
_entity.id
_entity.type
_entity.pdbx_description
1 polymer ?
#
loop_
_entity_poly.entity_id
_entity_poly.type
_entity_poly.pdbx_seq_one_letter_code
_entity_poly.pdbx_strand_id
1 'polypeptide(L)' 'MNREIVRAGLLIGSLMVVTGIPLLFIVPPGSAEQVITLFTVLIGIVFLTALVLFVRINQR' A
#
# COMPACT_ATOMS: atom_id res chain seq x y z
N MET A 1 -7.65 -18.56 -6.27
CA MET A 1 -7.38 -17.16 -6.69
C MET A 1 -6.30 -17.16 -7.76
N ASN A 2 -6.45 -16.36 -8.83
CA ASN A 2 -5.42 -16.25 -9.87
C ASN A 2 -4.12 -15.67 -9.26
N ARG A 3 -3.01 -16.40 -9.36
CA ARG A 3 -1.70 -16.00 -8.82
C ARG A 3 -1.23 -14.66 -9.40
N GLU A 4 -1.60 -14.36 -10.64
CA GLU A 4 -1.23 -13.11 -11.30
C GLU A 4 -1.90 -11.90 -10.64
N ILE A 5 -3.16 -12.03 -10.23
CA ILE A 5 -3.91 -10.97 -9.53
C ILE A 5 -3.29 -10.69 -8.16
N VAL A 6 -2.93 -11.74 -7.41
CA VAL A 6 -2.26 -11.59 -6.11
C VAL A 6 -0.92 -10.90 -6.28
N ARG A 7 -0.13 -11.31 -7.28
CA ARG A 7 1.17 -10.72 -7.56
C ARG A 7 1.05 -9.25 -7.96
N ALA A 8 0.10 -8.91 -8.83
CA ALA A 8 -0.17 -7.53 -9.22
C ALA A 8 -0.62 -6.69 -8.01
N GLY A 9 -1.52 -7.21 -7.18
CA GLY A 9 -1.96 -6.54 -5.95
C GLY A 9 -0.81 -6.31 -4.97
N LEU A 10 0.03 -7.31 -4.72
CA LEU A 10 1.23 -7.14 -3.88
C LEU A 10 2.17 -6.08 -4.43
N LEU A 11 2.42 -6.07 -5.75
CA LEU A 11 3.30 -5.08 -6.39
C LEU A 11 2.75 -3.66 -6.25
N ILE A 12 1.46 -3.45 -6.56
CA ILE A 12 0.82 -2.13 -6.46
C ILE A 12 0.86 -1.64 -5.01
N GLY A 13 0.41 -2.45 -4.05
CA GLY A 13 0.41 -2.09 -2.65
C GLY A 13 1.83 -1.81 -2.13
N SER A 14 2.81 -2.62 -2.54
CA SER A 14 4.21 -2.41 -2.15
C SER A 14 4.77 -1.13 -2.74
N LEU A 15 4.48 -0.82 -4.01
CA LEU A 15 4.92 0.43 -4.64
C LEU A 15 4.37 1.66 -3.91
N MET A 16 3.09 1.64 -3.53
CA MET A 16 2.48 2.74 -2.76
C MET A 16 3.18 2.96 -1.42
N VAL A 17 3.53 1.89 -0.71
CA VAL A 17 4.17 1.97 0.61
C VAL A 17 5.66 2.31 0.49
N VAL A 18 6.40 1.63 -0.38
CA VAL A 18 7.85 1.80 -0.54
C VAL A 18 8.20 3.18 -1.10
N THR A 19 7.38 3.74 -1.98
CA THR A 19 7.60 5.11 -2.48
C THR A 19 6.98 6.15 -1.55
N GLY A 20 5.79 5.90 -1.01
CA GLY A 20 5.08 6.85 -0.16
C GLY A 20 5.74 7.09 1.20
N ILE A 21 6.29 6.07 1.87
CA ILE A 21 6.92 6.23 3.18
C ILE A 21 8.11 7.20 3.11
N PRO A 22 9.09 7.04 2.20
CA PRO A 22 10.18 8.02 2.06
C PRO A 22 9.68 9.42 1.70
N LEU A 23 8.66 9.52 0.84
CA LEU A 23 8.08 10.81 0.46
C LEU A 23 7.52 11.58 1.66
N LEU A 24 6.99 10.91 2.68
CA LEU A 24 6.51 11.57 3.90
C LEU A 24 7.59 12.37 4.65
N PHE A 25 8.87 12.01 4.48
CA PHE A 25 10.00 12.70 5.10
C PHE A 25 10.59 13.79 4.22
N ILE A 26 10.26 13.81 2.92
CA ILE A 26 10.75 14.79 1.95
C ILE A 26 9.73 15.92 1.76
N VAL A 27 8.44 15.57 1.77
CA VAL A 27 7.35 16.52 1.50
C VAL A 27 7.18 17.50 2.68
N PRO A 28 7.01 18.80 2.41
CA PRO A 28 6.87 19.81 3.47
C PRO A 28 5.72 19.50 4.43
N PRO A 29 5.93 19.59 5.75
CA PRO A 29 4.88 19.33 6.73
C PRO A 29 3.76 20.38 6.66
N GLY A 30 2.51 19.94 6.80
CA GLY A 30 1.33 20.78 6.71
C GLY A 30 0.89 21.11 5.27
N SER A 31 1.58 20.60 4.26
CA SER A 31 1.18 20.76 2.85
C SER A 31 0.09 19.77 2.45
N ALA A 32 -0.67 20.12 1.40
CA ALA A 32 -1.63 19.20 0.79
C ALA A 32 -0.95 17.91 0.27
N GLU A 33 0.27 18.04 -0.25
CA GLU A 33 1.08 16.91 -0.72
C GLU A 33 1.38 15.92 0.42
N GLN A 34 1.67 16.42 1.63
CA GLN A 34 1.93 15.56 2.78
C GLN A 34 0.69 14.76 3.16
N VAL A 35 -0.47 15.41 3.17
CA VAL A 35 -1.76 14.77 3.49
C VAL A 35 -2.07 13.69 2.46
N ILE A 36 -1.95 14.00 1.16
CA ILE A 36 -2.19 13.03 0.08
C ILE A 36 -1.23 11.85 0.19
N THR A 37 0.05 12.12 0.44
CA THR A 37 1.06 11.07 0.60
C THR A 37 0.73 10.17 1.81
N LEU A 38 0.29 10.77 2.92
CA LEU A 38 -0.09 10.04 4.13
C LEU A 38 -1.28 9.13 3.86
N PHE A 39 -2.34 9.64 3.23
CA PHE A 39 -3.49 8.84 2.85
C PHE A 39 -3.10 7.71 1.89
N THR A 40 -2.22 7.98 0.93
CA THR A 40 -1.74 6.98 -0.04
C THR A 40 -1.02 5.83 0.67
N VAL A 41 -0.13 6.14 1.61
CA VAL A 41 0.59 5.13 2.41
C VAL A 41 -0.38 4.31 3.27
N LEU A 42 -1.32 4.97 3.95
CA LEU A 42 -2.31 4.29 4.79
C LEU A 42 -3.19 3.33 3.98
N ILE A 43 -3.67 3.76 2.81
CA ILE A 43 -4.44 2.92 1.90
C ILE A 43 -3.58 1.73 1.43
N GLY A 44 -2.32 1.97 1.07
CA GLY A 44 -1.39 0.90 0.68
C GLY A 44 -1.21 -0.16 1.76
N ILE A 45 -1.05 0.26 3.03
CA ILE A 45 -0.93 -0.64 4.18
C ILE A 45 -2.22 -1.45 4.38
N VAL A 46 -3.39 -0.80 4.38
CA VAL A 46 -4.69 -1.47 4.53
C VAL A 46 -4.92 -2.47 3.41
N PHE A 47 -4.64 -2.07 2.16
CA PHE A 47 -4.80 -2.91 0.98
C PHE A 47 -3.90 -4.16 1.04
N LEU A 48 -2.61 -4.00 1.36
CA LEU A 48 -1.69 -5.13 1.51
C LEU A 48 -2.14 -6.07 2.62
N THR A 49 -2.56 -5.53 3.77
CA THR A 49 -3.03 -6.31 4.91
C THR A 49 -4.27 -7.12 4.53
N ALA A 50 -5.25 -6.50 3.87
CA ALA A 50 -6.45 -7.17 3.39
C ALA A 50 -6.11 -8.27 2.37
N LEU A 51 -5.19 -8.00 1.44
CA LEU A 51 -4.75 -8.97 0.44
C LEU A 51 -4.07 -10.19 1.09
N VAL A 52 -3.17 -9.96 2.05
CA VAL A 52 -2.50 -11.04 2.80
C VAL A 52 -3.52 -11.87 3.59
N LEU A 53 -4.47 -11.24 4.27
CA LEU A 53 -5.54 -11.94 5.00
C LEU A 53 -6.38 -12.79 4.04
N PHE A 54 -6.79 -12.23 2.90
CA PHE A 54 -7.59 -12.93 1.90
C PHE A 54 -6.84 -14.13 1.29
N VAL A 55 -5.55 -13.97 0.99
CA VAL A 55 -4.69 -15.07 0.54
C VAL A 55 -4.62 -16.17 1.60
N ARG A 56 -4.42 -15.80 2.87
CA ARG A 56 -4.26 -16.76 3.98
C ARG A 56 -5.55 -17.52 4.27
N ILE A 57 -6.71 -16.88 4.15
CA ILE A 57 -8.02 -17.54 4.28
C ILE A 57 -8.23 -18.55 3.15
N ASN A 58 -7.93 -18.18 1.90
CA ASN A 58 -8.12 -19.06 0.74
C ASN A 58 -7.06 -20.17 0.59
N GLN A 59 -5.98 -20.12 1.37
CA GLN A 59 -4.98 -21.19 1.43
C GLN A 59 -5.30 -22.26 2.50
N ARG A 60 -6.26 -21.99 3.39
CA ARG A 60 -6.81 -22.99 4.32
C ARG A 60 -7.96 -23.74 3.66
#